data_AF-A0A5B1B6H6-F1
#
_entry.id   AF-A0A5B1B6H6-F1
#
_cell.length_a   1.000
_cell.length_b   1.000
_cell.length_c   1.000
_cell.angle_alpha   90.00
_cell.angle_beta   90.00
_cell.angle_gamma   90.00
#
_symmetry.space_group_name_H-M   'P 1'
#
loop_
_entity.id
_entity.type
_entity.pdbx_description
1 polymer ?
#
loop_
_entity_poly.entity_id
_entity_poly.type
_entity_poly.pdbx_seq_one_letter_code
_entity_poly.pdbx_strand_id
1 'polypeptide(L)'
;MSQLSESKRMEELVSSYHSSGQTQKDFAKAHVLTEGKLHYWIKKLSVPLEEEEPLPEFIPLDLSFPGRESKFIIILTADGMKIQIPV
;
A
#
# COMPACT_ATOMS: atom_id res chain seq x y z
N MET A 1 4.64 26.23 21.01
CA MET A 1 3.71 26.03 19.87
C MET A 1 3.86 24.58 19.42
N SER A 2 2.80 23.78 19.51
CA SER A 2 2.87 22.35 19.19
C SER A 2 3.11 22.17 17.69
N GLN A 3 4.23 21.57 17.30
CA GLN A 3 4.47 21.16 15.92
C GLN A 3 3.46 20.04 15.61
N LEU A 4 2.35 20.39 14.96
CA LEU A 4 1.49 19.41 14.32
C LEU A 4 2.36 18.57 13.38
N SER A 5 2.21 17.24 13.43
CA SER A 5 2.89 16.37 12.48
C SER A 5 2.55 16.78 11.05
N GLU A 6 3.48 16.62 10.12
CA GLU A 6 3.27 17.01 8.72
C GLU A 6 2.00 16.36 8.13
N SER A 7 1.66 15.14 8.56
CA SER A 7 0.42 14.45 8.16
C SER A 7 -0.83 15.22 8.56
N LYS A 8 -0.92 15.65 9.83
CA LYS A 8 -2.11 16.33 10.34
C LYS A 8 -2.31 17.69 9.67
N ARG A 9 -1.22 18.39 9.37
CA ARG A 9 -1.26 19.62 8.56
C ARG A 9 -1.78 19.36 7.15
N MET A 10 -1.40 18.24 6.52
CA MET A 10 -1.88 17.90 5.18
C MET A 10 -3.34 17.46 5.17
N GLU A 11 -3.81 16.77 6.20
CA GLU A 11 -5.23 16.42 6.38
C GLU A 11 -6.12 17.68 6.47
N GLU A 12 -5.69 18.67 7.25
CA GLU A 12 -6.37 19.97 7.35
C GLU A 12 -6.38 20.72 6.00
N LEU A 13 -5.26 20.70 5.28
CA LEU A 13 -5.15 21.31 3.95
C LEU A 13 -6.06 20.64 2.91
N VAL A 14 -6.14 19.31 2.90
CA VAL A 14 -7.05 18.58 1.99
C VAL A 14 -8.51 18.87 2.34
N SER A 15 -8.86 18.95 3.62
CA SER A 15 -10.21 19.32 4.06
C SER A 15 -10.59 20.74 3.61
N SER A 16 -9.65 21.69 3.74
CA SER A 16 -9.81 23.06 3.23
C SER A 16 -9.95 23.10 1.72
N TYR A 17 -9.16 22.30 0.98
CA TYR A 17 -9.26 22.17 -0.47
C TYR A 17 -10.66 21.75 -0.92
N HIS A 18 -11.22 20.70 -0.33
CA HIS A 18 -12.57 20.23 -0.66
C HIS A 18 -13.67 21.27 -0.41
N SER A 19 -13.46 22.16 0.56
CA SER A 19 -14.40 23.25 0.88
C SER A 19 -14.20 24.50 0.02
N SER A 20 -13.05 24.62 -0.66
CA SER A 20 -12.64 25.85 -1.35
C SER A 20 -13.28 26.06 -2.72
N GLY A 21 -13.71 24.99 -3.40
CA GLY A 21 -14.17 25.03 -4.80
C GLY A 21 -13.08 25.40 -5.82
N GLN A 22 -11.81 25.50 -5.42
CA GLN A 22 -10.70 25.84 -6.30
C GLN A 22 -10.21 24.62 -7.11
N THR A 23 -9.50 24.88 -8.20
CA THR A 23 -8.75 23.81 -8.90
C THR A 23 -7.56 23.36 -8.04
N GLN A 24 -7.09 22.12 -8.22
CA GLN A 24 -5.92 21.62 -7.47
C GLN A 24 -4.69 22.49 -7.67
N LYS A 25 -4.48 22.97 -8.91
CA LYS A 25 -3.35 23.82 -9.28
C LYS A 25 -3.38 25.16 -8.55
N ASP A 26 -4.54 25.82 -8.52
CA ASP A 26 -4.68 27.13 -7.89
C ASP A 26 -4.55 27.04 -6.36
N PHE A 27 -5.18 26.02 -5.76
CA PHE A 27 -5.08 25.77 -4.33
C PHE A 27 -3.65 25.41 -3.92
N ALA A 28 -2.98 24.52 -4.66
CA ALA A 28 -1.60 24.14 -4.37
C ALA A 28 -0.66 25.36 -4.44
N LYS A 29 -0.83 26.22 -5.44
CA LYS A 29 -0.07 27.47 -5.58
C LYS A 29 -0.30 28.43 -4.42
N ALA A 30 -1.55 28.61 -3.98
CA ALA A 30 -1.89 29.48 -2.85
C ALA A 30 -1.29 29.01 -1.53
N HIS A 31 -1.11 27.69 -1.35
CA HIS A 31 -0.60 27.08 -0.13
C HIS A 31 0.87 26.62 -0.22
N VAL A 32 1.61 27.05 -1.26
CA VAL A 32 3.04 26.73 -1.47
C VAL A 32 3.30 25.22 -1.51
N LEU A 33 2.42 24.50 -2.21
CA LEU A 33 2.50 23.07 -2.48
C LEU A 33 2.71 22.85 -3.98
N THR A 34 3.30 21.72 -4.33
CA THR A 34 3.22 21.23 -5.70
C THR A 34 1.85 20.57 -5.92
N GLU A 35 1.34 20.68 -7.14
CA GLU A 35 0.08 20.03 -7.53
C GLU A 35 0.14 18.52 -7.28
N GLY A 36 1.27 17.88 -7.60
CA GLY A 36 1.49 16.45 -7.33
C GLY A 36 1.46 16.09 -5.84
N LYS A 37 1.98 16.94 -4.94
CA LYS A 37 1.90 16.70 -3.49
C LYS A 37 0.45 16.77 -3.02
N LEU A 38 -0.32 17.75 -3.49
CA LEU A 38 -1.74 17.86 -3.16
C LEU A 38 -2.53 16.65 -3.71
N HIS A 39 -2.30 16.27 -4.96
CA HIS A 39 -2.90 15.08 -5.58
C HIS A 39 -2.63 13.80 -4.77
N TYR A 40 -1.38 13.58 -4.36
CA TYR A 40 -1.01 12.43 -3.53
C TYR A 40 -1.82 12.38 -2.23
N TRP A 41 -1.94 13.51 -1.52
CA TRP A 41 -2.66 13.55 -0.25
C TRP A 41 -4.17 13.41 -0.41
N ILE A 42 -4.76 13.99 -1.46
CA ILE A 42 -6.17 13.74 -1.80
C ILE A 42 -6.39 12.26 -2.03
N LYS A 43 -5.57 11.62 -2.88
CA LYS A 43 -5.69 10.18 -3.16
C LYS A 43 -5.53 9.34 -1.90
N LYS A 44 -4.49 9.62 -1.10
CA LYS A 44 -4.20 8.90 0.15
C LYS A 44 -5.34 8.96 1.17
N LEU A 45 -6.04 10.10 1.25
CA LEU A 45 -7.13 10.30 2.20
C LEU A 45 -8.51 9.90 1.62
N SER A 46 -8.63 9.80 0.29
CA SER A 46 -9.85 9.35 -0.38
C SER A 46 -9.99 7.83 -0.44
N VAL A 47 -8.88 7.10 -0.33
CA VAL A 47 -8.92 5.65 -0.17
C VAL A 47 -9.40 5.41 1.27
N PRO A 48 -10.62 4.86 1.47
CA PRO A 48 -10.91 4.24 2.77
C PRO A 48 -9.75 3.30 2.98
N LEU A 49 -9.07 3.33 4.14
CA LEU A 49 -8.03 2.34 4.49
C LEU A 49 -8.53 0.99 3.98
N GLU A 50 -8.05 0.59 2.80
CA GLU A 50 -8.34 -0.73 2.27
C GLU A 50 -7.71 -1.57 3.36
N GLU A 51 -8.57 -2.29 4.09
CA GLU A 51 -8.16 -3.42 4.89
C GLU A 51 -7.11 -4.09 4.02
N GLU A 52 -5.84 -4.04 4.43
CA GLU A 52 -4.77 -4.71 3.70
C GLU A 52 -5.34 -6.08 3.37
N GLU A 53 -5.55 -6.39 2.08
CA GLU A 53 -6.08 -7.70 1.71
C GLU A 53 -5.23 -8.69 2.50
N PRO A 54 -5.84 -9.52 3.36
CA PRO A 54 -5.08 -10.33 4.29
C PRO A 54 -4.07 -11.09 3.45
N LEU A 55 -2.78 -10.80 3.68
CA LEU A 55 -1.70 -11.57 3.06
C LEU A 55 -2.10 -13.03 3.21
N PRO A 56 -2.11 -13.83 2.12
CA PRO A 56 -2.62 -15.18 2.18
C PRO A 56 -1.96 -15.87 3.38
N GLU A 57 -2.80 -16.26 4.33
CA GLU A 57 -2.43 -16.80 5.63
C GLU A 57 -1.33 -17.84 5.41
N PHE A 58 -0.21 -17.74 6.14
CA PHE A 58 0.88 -18.68 5.99
C PHE A 58 0.36 -20.11 6.13
N ILE A 59 0.42 -20.89 5.06
CA ILE A 59 -0.05 -22.27 5.04
C ILE A 59 1.13 -23.17 5.41
N PRO A 60 1.19 -23.75 6.62
CA PRO A 60 2.24 -24.68 6.97
C PRO A 60 2.14 -25.93 6.08
N LEU A 61 3.23 -26.25 5.38
CA LEU A 61 3.36 -27.48 4.62
C LEU A 61 3.96 -28.56 5.52
N ASP A 62 3.17 -29.60 5.82
CA ASP A 62 3.71 -30.81 6.45
C ASP A 62 4.38 -31.68 5.37
N LEU A 63 5.71 -31.76 5.42
CA LEU A 63 6.52 -32.56 4.49
C LEU A 63 6.78 -33.98 5.01
N SER A 64 6.13 -34.37 6.12
CA SER A 64 6.31 -35.67 6.78
C SER A 64 5.55 -36.78 6.06
N PHE A 65 5.99 -37.16 4.86
CA PHE A 65 5.46 -38.34 4.18
C PHE A 65 6.18 -39.60 4.69
N PRO A 66 5.46 -40.57 5.29
CA PRO A 66 6.11 -41.78 5.79
C PRO A 66 6.79 -42.53 4.63
N GLY A 67 8.10 -42.73 4.75
CA GLY A 67 8.92 -43.46 3.78
C GLY A 67 9.49 -42.63 2.62
N ARG A 68 9.42 -41.29 2.65
CA ARG A 68 10.07 -40.44 1.64
C ARG A 68 10.83 -39.27 2.27
N GLU A 69 12.12 -39.21 2.05
CA GLU A 69 12.92 -38.00 2.31
C GLU A 69 12.66 -36.98 1.20
N SER A 70 11.99 -35.88 1.52
CA SER A 70 11.77 -34.78 0.59
C SER A 70 13.04 -33.94 0.46
N LYS A 71 13.70 -33.98 -0.70
CA LYS A 71 14.93 -33.20 -0.97
C LYS A 71 14.66 -31.81 -1.56
N PHE A 72 13.49 -31.63 -2.18
CA PHE A 72 13.13 -30.41 -2.87
C PHE A 72 11.62 -30.14 -2.78
N ILE A 73 11.25 -28.87 -2.67
CA ILE A 73 9.91 -28.34 -2.95
C ILE A 73 9.90 -27.86 -4.40
N ILE A 74 8.88 -28.26 -5.16
CA ILE A 74 8.66 -27.81 -6.54
C ILE A 74 7.40 -26.95 -6.56
N ILE A 75 7.55 -25.67 -6.89
CA ILE A 75 6.44 -24.73 -7.11
C ILE A 75 6.20 -24.64 -8.60
N LEU A 76 4.96 -24.90 -9.02
CA LEU A 76 4.50 -24.75 -10.39
C LEU A 76 3.67 -23.48 -10.50
N THR A 77 4.05 -22.57 -11.38
CA THR A 77 3.33 -21.32 -11.62
C THR A 77 2.35 -21.46 -12.79
N ALA A 78 1.38 -20.56 -12.87
CA ALA A 78 0.34 -20.59 -13.90
C ALA A 78 0.88 -20.39 -15.32
N ASP A 79 2.01 -19.70 -15.47
CA ASP A 79 2.73 -19.53 -16.73
C ASP A 79 3.66 -20.72 -17.07
N GLY A 80 3.65 -21.77 -16.25
CA GLY A 80 4.38 -23.03 -16.49
C GLY A 80 5.83 -23.03 -16.01
N MET A 81 6.27 -21.98 -15.31
CA MET A 81 7.57 -21.96 -14.66
C MET A 81 7.62 -22.95 -13.49
N LYS A 82 8.79 -23.58 -13.30
CA LYS A 82 9.05 -24.50 -12.19
C LYS A 82 10.15 -23.91 -11.31
N ILE A 83 9.85 -23.68 -10.04
CA ILE A 83 10.83 -23.22 -9.05
C ILE A 83 11.16 -24.41 -8.16
N GLN A 84 12.44 -24.75 -8.07
CA GLN A 84 12.95 -25.83 -7.25
C GLN A 84 13.69 -25.26 -6.03
N ILE A 85 13.21 -25.58 -4.83
CA ILE A 85 13.76 -25.12 -3.56
C ILE A 85 14.32 -26.34 -2.82
N PRO A 86 15.63 -26.43 -2.52
CA PRO A 86 16.17 -27.49 -1.68
C PRO A 86 15.64 -27.36 -0.24
N VAL A 87 15.35 -28.50 0.39
CA VAL A 87 14.88 -28.59 1.79
C VAL A 87 15.97 -29.18 2.67
#